data_AF-A0A9E3CMQ5-F1
#
_entry.id   AF-A0A9E3CMQ5-F1
#
_cell.length_a   1.000
_cell.length_b   1.000
_cell.length_c   1.000
_cell.angle_alpha   90.00
_cell.angle_beta   90.00
_cell.angle_gamma   90.00
#
_symmetry.space_group_name_H-M   'P 1'
#
loop_
_entity.id
_entity.type
_entity.pdbx_description
1 polymer ?
#
loop_
_entity_poly.entity_id
_entity_poly.type
_entity_poly.pdbx_seq_one_letter_code
_entity_poly.pdbx_strand_id
1 'polypeptide(L)'
;MPALPREIEREVGASYDSPALQAYVDGVGQKLVAKAALTEGYRFVVLDSPLANAHAVSNYVFVTRGLLAALENEAELAAALGHELGHLVQRHAAQRARARQGVLDAAVEAAVVTGSMTVGRSVAHDGLLALRRYSREQELEADRLGLDYIVRAGYRGDAMAALIETLRRQSQFELQLMGEGPTSVDRRSATSTHPAPLERMAALQGIAEASAPGETRAKIYLEAVNGMSIDDPPQEGFVRDNKFVHPLLRLAFEAPRDFRLFNDTDGVLGVGRDHSLMFFSCANDSVPGSLAVWMRDKLKPTPTDIQPTVIDGQEAAIGAKARGSDTSLGQMRYVMIRHAEQICFFNLLSDGPDRDRRIAVLVDAARTFRTLSNAEAAALRPFHLRVLSPEGTTAQQLADRMPYADYRMQRLLGLNAADTPEALVKLPLVKIVEP
;
A
#
# COMPACT_ATOMS: atom_id res chain seq x y z
N MET A 1 22.19 -13.03 2.29
CA MET A 1 21.49 -13.20 3.58
C MET A 1 20.52 -14.36 3.45
N PRO A 2 20.16 -15.08 4.54
CA PRO A 2 19.10 -16.08 4.43
C PRO A 2 17.79 -15.37 4.06
N ALA A 3 17.06 -15.93 3.09
CA ALA A 3 15.72 -15.48 2.73
C ALA A 3 14.80 -15.51 3.95
N LEU A 4 13.74 -14.69 3.93
CA LEU A 4 12.68 -14.79 4.92
C LEU A 4 12.15 -16.23 4.97
N PRO A 5 11.81 -16.77 6.15
CA PRO A 5 11.05 -18.01 6.22
C PRO A 5 9.80 -17.90 5.34
N ARG A 6 9.50 -18.93 4.54
CA ARG A 6 8.39 -18.90 3.57
C ARG A 6 7.03 -18.52 4.16
N GLU A 7 6.78 -18.89 5.42
CA GLU A 7 5.55 -18.55 6.12
C GLU A 7 5.46 -17.06 6.41
N ILE A 8 6.58 -16.44 6.82
CA ILE A 8 6.68 -15.00 7.06
C ILE A 8 6.54 -14.25 5.73
N GLU A 9 7.28 -14.67 4.70
CA GLU A 9 7.23 -14.03 3.37
C GLU A 9 5.82 -14.03 2.77
N ARG A 10 5.03 -15.10 3.00
CA ARG A 10 3.62 -15.16 2.58
C ARG A 10 2.71 -14.19 3.35
N GLU A 11 3.06 -13.86 4.59
CA GLU A 11 2.27 -12.95 5.43
C GLU A 11 2.61 -11.48 5.14
N VAL A 12 3.89 -11.17 4.93
CA VAL A 12 4.38 -9.78 4.87
C VAL A 12 4.80 -9.31 3.47
N GLY A 13 4.95 -10.24 2.52
CA GLY A 13 5.46 -9.98 1.18
C GLY A 13 6.97 -10.24 1.04
N ALA A 14 7.47 -10.04 -0.18
CA ALA A 14 8.86 -10.29 -0.54
C ALA A 14 9.82 -9.23 0.02
N SER A 15 11.05 -9.64 0.31
CA SER A 15 12.13 -8.72 0.67
C SER A 15 12.66 -7.98 -0.56
N TYR A 16 12.98 -6.70 -0.41
CA TYR A 16 13.59 -5.89 -1.47
C TYR A 16 15.03 -6.32 -1.75
N ASP A 17 15.36 -6.59 -3.01
CA ASP A 17 16.68 -7.06 -3.44
C ASP A 17 17.71 -5.91 -3.48
N SER A 18 18.17 -5.48 -2.30
CA SER A 18 19.26 -4.55 -2.15
C SER A 18 20.09 -4.89 -0.91
N PRO A 19 21.18 -5.68 -1.04
CA PRO A 19 22.01 -6.08 0.10
C PRO A 19 22.58 -4.90 0.88
N ALA A 20 22.92 -3.80 0.21
CA ALA A 20 23.47 -2.61 0.85
C ALA A 20 22.41 -1.87 1.68
N LEU A 21 21.23 -1.61 1.11
CA LEU A 21 20.14 -0.95 1.83
C LEU A 21 19.64 -1.82 2.98
N GLN A 22 19.53 -3.13 2.77
CA GLN A 22 19.13 -4.08 3.80
C GLN A 22 20.13 -4.10 4.97
N ALA A 23 21.43 -4.10 4.72
CA ALA A 23 22.45 -4.03 5.78
C ALA A 23 22.41 -2.69 6.53
N TYR A 24 22.14 -1.59 5.82
CA TYR A 24 21.99 -0.27 6.43
C TYR A 24 20.79 -0.22 7.38
N VAL A 25 19.60 -0.64 6.93
CA VAL A 25 18.37 -0.66 7.75
C VAL A 25 18.52 -1.58 8.96
N ASP A 26 19.11 -2.78 8.77
CA ASP A 26 19.40 -3.67 9.89
C ASP A 26 20.37 -3.02 10.88
N GLY A 27 21.43 -2.36 10.41
CA GLY A 27 22.36 -1.62 11.27
C GLY A 27 21.68 -0.54 12.14
N VAL A 28 20.74 0.22 11.57
CA VAL A 28 19.95 1.21 12.33
C VAL A 28 19.10 0.53 13.39
N GLY A 29 18.38 -0.54 13.04
CA GLY A 29 17.56 -1.28 13.98
C GLY A 29 18.35 -1.96 15.10
N GLN A 30 19.50 -2.59 14.78
CA GLN A 30 20.38 -3.22 15.77
C GLN A 30 20.94 -2.20 16.77
N LYS A 31 21.16 -0.95 16.34
CA LYS A 31 21.54 0.15 17.25
C LYS A 31 20.45 0.42 18.29
N LEU A 32 19.18 0.34 17.91
CA LEU A 32 18.05 0.50 18.84
C LEU A 32 17.92 -0.68 19.80
N VAL A 33 18.03 -1.91 19.29
CA VAL A 33 18.02 -3.15 20.10
C VAL A 33 19.07 -3.08 21.23
N ALA A 34 20.28 -2.64 20.90
CA ALA A 34 21.36 -2.48 21.88
C ALA A 34 21.02 -1.45 22.98
N LYS A 35 20.29 -0.38 22.65
CA LYS A 35 19.88 0.67 23.61
C LYS A 35 18.65 0.30 24.43
N ALA A 36 17.79 -0.54 23.88
CA ALA A 36 16.67 -1.15 24.58
C ALA A 36 17.10 -2.31 25.51
N ALA A 37 18.39 -2.67 25.52
CA ALA A 37 18.96 -3.79 26.28
C ALA A 37 18.26 -5.14 25.98
N LEU A 38 17.79 -5.30 24.76
CA LEU A 38 17.12 -6.50 24.30
C LEU A 38 18.15 -7.55 23.87
N THR A 39 17.87 -8.82 24.17
CA THR A 39 18.78 -9.95 23.91
C THR A 39 18.24 -10.94 22.87
N GLU A 40 17.00 -10.75 22.40
CA GLU A 40 16.42 -11.58 21.37
C GLU A 40 17.01 -11.25 19.99
N GLY A 41 17.04 -12.23 19.09
CA GLY A 41 17.59 -12.07 17.74
C GLY A 41 16.66 -11.29 16.81
N TYR A 42 16.38 -10.03 17.12
CA TYR A 42 15.58 -9.14 16.28
C TYR A 42 16.23 -8.93 14.91
N ARG A 43 15.42 -8.87 13.87
CA ARG A 43 15.87 -8.60 12.49
C ARG A 43 15.03 -7.51 11.88
N PHE A 44 15.67 -6.63 11.12
CA PHE A 44 14.97 -5.55 10.41
C PHE A 44 15.05 -5.83 8.92
N VAL A 45 13.93 -5.79 8.21
CA VAL A 45 13.84 -6.23 6.81
C VAL A 45 13.15 -5.18 5.95
N VAL A 46 13.73 -4.92 4.79
CA VAL A 46 13.15 -4.03 3.78
C VAL A 46 12.23 -4.84 2.89
N LEU A 47 10.96 -4.45 2.83
CA LEU A 47 9.95 -5.09 1.97
C LEU A 47 9.86 -4.40 0.61
N ASP A 48 9.67 -5.21 -0.42
CA ASP A 48 9.49 -4.76 -1.81
C ASP A 48 8.06 -4.26 -2.07
N SER A 49 7.64 -3.23 -1.34
CA SER A 49 6.32 -2.61 -1.49
C SER A 49 6.44 -1.10 -1.64
N PRO A 50 5.77 -0.48 -2.65
CA PRO A 50 5.79 0.97 -2.81
C PRO A 50 4.86 1.69 -1.84
N LEU A 51 3.98 0.96 -1.13
CA LEU A 51 3.07 1.54 -0.15
C LEU A 51 3.82 1.85 1.14
N ALA A 52 3.71 3.07 1.64
CA ALA A 52 4.41 3.48 2.85
C ALA A 52 3.86 2.76 4.09
N ASN A 53 4.65 1.86 4.67
CA ASN A 53 4.27 1.12 5.86
C ASN A 53 5.49 0.62 6.66
N ALA A 54 5.26 0.33 7.94
CA ALA A 54 6.14 -0.45 8.79
C ALA A 54 5.25 -1.33 9.70
N HIS A 55 5.73 -2.51 10.05
CA HIS A 55 5.02 -3.40 10.98
C HIS A 55 5.98 -4.44 11.56
N ALA A 56 5.57 -5.11 12.63
CA ALA A 56 6.35 -6.18 13.23
C ALA A 56 5.58 -7.49 13.37
N VAL A 57 6.25 -8.61 13.09
CA VAL A 57 5.75 -9.98 13.30
C VAL A 57 6.85 -10.82 13.93
N SER A 58 6.53 -11.48 15.05
CA SER A 58 7.50 -12.29 15.79
C SER A 58 8.74 -11.47 16.21
N ASN A 59 9.95 -11.87 15.83
CA ASN A 59 11.20 -11.13 16.04
C ASN A 59 11.63 -10.29 14.83
N TYR A 60 10.74 -10.07 13.85
CA TYR A 60 11.03 -9.28 12.66
C TYR A 60 10.31 -7.94 12.71
N VAL A 61 11.03 -6.88 12.35
CA VAL A 61 10.48 -5.55 12.08
C VAL A 61 10.67 -5.27 10.60
N PHE A 62 9.59 -4.89 9.93
CA PHE A 62 9.56 -4.66 8.50
C PHE A 62 9.35 -3.18 8.21
N VAL A 63 10.05 -2.68 7.20
CA VAL A 63 9.85 -1.35 6.64
C VAL A 63 9.75 -1.46 5.12
N THR A 64 8.76 -0.83 4.51
CA THR A 64 8.61 -0.86 3.06
C THR A 64 9.53 0.16 2.40
N ARG A 65 9.96 -0.12 1.16
CA ARG A 65 10.65 0.89 0.33
C ARG A 65 9.79 2.14 0.10
N GLY A 66 8.46 2.01 0.08
CA GLY A 66 7.54 3.14 0.08
C GLY A 66 7.74 4.08 1.26
N LEU A 67 7.87 3.54 2.48
CA LEU A 67 8.12 4.36 3.66
C LEU A 67 9.54 4.96 3.59
N LEU A 68 10.54 4.18 3.20
CA LEU A 68 11.90 4.69 3.03
C LEU A 68 11.98 5.86 2.02
N ALA A 69 11.18 5.85 0.96
CA ALA A 69 11.14 6.96 0.01
C ALA A 69 10.57 8.24 0.65
N ALA A 70 9.61 8.10 1.56
CA ALA A 70 8.93 9.22 2.21
C ALA A 70 9.73 9.88 3.34
N LEU A 71 10.55 9.13 4.09
CA LEU A 71 11.32 9.68 5.22
C LEU A 71 12.45 10.62 4.74
N GLU A 72 12.77 11.65 5.52
CA GLU A 72 13.82 12.61 5.17
C GLU A 72 15.21 12.24 5.70
N ASN A 73 15.28 11.38 6.71
CA ASN A 73 16.54 11.10 7.41
C ASN A 73 16.52 9.79 8.23
N GLU A 74 17.70 9.40 8.74
CA GLU A 74 17.89 8.16 9.51
C GLU A 74 17.17 8.21 10.87
N ALA A 75 17.00 9.39 11.46
CA ALA A 75 16.30 9.53 12.74
C ALA A 75 14.80 9.20 12.61
N GLU A 76 14.15 9.60 11.52
CA GLU A 76 12.76 9.19 11.24
C GLU A 76 12.65 7.69 10.95
N LEU A 77 13.62 7.10 10.23
CA LEU A 77 13.70 5.64 10.09
C LEU A 77 13.84 4.97 11.46
N ALA A 78 14.75 5.45 12.30
CA ALA A 78 14.94 4.95 13.64
C ALA A 78 13.66 5.08 14.50
N ALA A 79 12.90 6.17 14.33
CA ALA A 79 11.61 6.34 15.00
C ALA A 79 10.59 5.29 14.55
N ALA A 80 10.51 4.98 13.25
CA ALA A 80 9.59 3.96 12.73
C ALA A 80 9.97 2.57 13.26
N LEU A 81 11.24 2.20 13.17
CA LEU A 81 11.73 0.92 13.68
C LEU A 81 11.59 0.83 15.21
N GLY A 82 11.83 1.92 15.93
CA GLY A 82 11.70 2.00 17.39
C GLY A 82 10.26 1.87 17.87
N HIS A 83 9.30 2.46 17.16
CA HIS A 83 7.87 2.30 17.42
C HIS A 83 7.44 0.83 17.25
N GLU A 84 7.81 0.19 16.14
CA GLU A 84 7.52 -1.23 15.90
C GLU A 84 8.19 -2.15 16.94
N LEU A 85 9.42 -1.83 17.33
CA LEU A 85 10.10 -2.54 18.42
C LEU A 85 9.34 -2.38 19.75
N GLY A 86 8.78 -1.20 20.03
CA GLY A 86 7.89 -0.97 21.17
C GLY A 86 6.68 -1.91 21.17
N HIS A 87 6.03 -2.13 20.02
CA HIS A 87 4.94 -3.11 19.90
C HIS A 87 5.37 -4.54 20.22
N LEU A 88 6.57 -4.94 19.77
CA LEU A 88 7.13 -6.26 20.05
C LEU A 88 7.42 -6.45 21.54
N VAL A 89 8.12 -5.49 22.16
CA VAL A 89 8.49 -5.51 23.58
C VAL A 89 7.25 -5.60 24.47
N GLN A 90 6.21 -4.82 24.16
CA GLN A 90 4.95 -4.84 24.89
C GLN A 90 4.02 -6.00 24.50
N ARG A 91 4.41 -6.79 23.50
CA ARG A 91 3.66 -7.95 23.00
C ARG A 91 2.23 -7.56 22.57
N HIS A 92 2.06 -6.38 21.99
CA HIS A 92 0.75 -5.84 21.62
C HIS A 92 -0.01 -6.77 20.65
N ALA A 93 0.70 -7.41 19.72
CA ALA A 93 0.10 -8.41 18.82
C ALA A 93 -0.51 -9.61 19.60
N ALA A 94 0.18 -10.12 20.62
CA ALA A 94 -0.32 -11.21 21.46
C ALA A 94 -1.52 -10.77 22.31
N GLN A 95 -1.52 -9.53 22.81
CA GLN A 95 -2.67 -8.96 23.51
C GLN A 95 -3.90 -8.87 22.59
N ARG A 96 -3.74 -8.40 21.35
CA ARG A 96 -4.82 -8.38 20.36
C ARG A 96 -5.31 -9.78 19.99
N ALA A 97 -4.42 -10.75 19.85
CA ALA A 97 -4.81 -12.14 19.57
C ALA A 97 -5.68 -12.73 20.70
N ARG A 98 -5.33 -12.45 21.97
CA ARG A 98 -6.15 -12.83 23.13
C ARG A 98 -7.50 -12.12 23.12
N ALA A 99 -7.54 -10.82 22.84
CA ALA A 99 -8.78 -10.06 22.73
C ALA A 99 -9.67 -10.60 21.59
N ARG A 100 -9.06 -11.00 20.47
CA ARG A 100 -9.75 -11.62 19.34
C ARG A 100 -10.42 -12.92 19.75
N GLN A 101 -9.73 -13.76 20.50
CA GLN A 101 -10.32 -14.99 21.03
C GLN A 101 -11.49 -14.67 21.97
N GLY A 102 -11.34 -13.71 22.87
CA GLY A 102 -12.42 -13.27 23.75
C GLY A 102 -13.66 -12.75 23.01
N VAL A 103 -13.47 -12.01 21.90
CA VAL A 103 -14.58 -11.58 21.02
C VAL A 103 -15.29 -12.77 20.38
N LEU A 104 -14.54 -13.77 19.92
CA LEU A 104 -15.11 -14.99 19.34
C LEU A 104 -15.89 -15.79 20.39
N ASP A 105 -15.34 -15.92 21.60
CA ASP A 105 -15.99 -16.59 22.72
C ASP A 105 -17.29 -15.87 23.12
N ALA A 106 -17.26 -14.54 23.24
CA ALA A 106 -18.44 -13.71 23.51
C ALA A 106 -19.50 -13.79 22.41
N ALA A 107 -19.08 -13.89 21.14
CA ALA A 107 -19.98 -14.09 20.02
C ALA A 107 -20.70 -15.46 20.08
N VAL A 108 -19.97 -16.52 20.48
CA VAL A 108 -20.56 -17.84 20.72
C VAL A 108 -21.53 -17.80 21.89
N GLU A 109 -21.15 -17.18 23.01
CA GLU A 109 -22.01 -17.02 24.18
C GLU A 109 -23.29 -16.25 23.83
N ALA A 110 -23.18 -15.13 23.10
CA ALA A 110 -24.33 -14.35 22.66
C ALA A 110 -25.27 -15.16 21.76
N ALA A 111 -24.72 -16.00 20.87
CA ALA A 111 -25.54 -16.89 20.05
C ALA A 111 -26.28 -17.94 20.90
N VAL A 112 -25.62 -18.50 21.91
CA VAL A 112 -26.20 -19.51 22.81
C VAL A 112 -27.29 -18.90 23.71
N VAL A 113 -27.02 -17.76 24.35
CA VAL A 113 -27.95 -17.09 25.28
C VAL A 113 -29.19 -16.58 24.57
N THR A 114 -29.03 -16.03 23.35
CA THR A 114 -30.16 -15.48 22.58
C THR A 114 -30.86 -16.49 21.69
N GLY A 115 -30.27 -17.68 21.50
CA GLY A 115 -30.72 -18.66 20.50
C GLY A 115 -30.60 -18.16 19.05
N SER A 116 -29.84 -17.09 18.80
CA SER A 116 -29.74 -16.42 17.49
C SER A 116 -28.31 -16.36 16.96
N MET A 117 -28.03 -17.16 15.92
CA MET A 117 -26.75 -17.12 15.21
C MET A 117 -26.48 -15.77 14.55
N THR A 118 -27.52 -15.02 14.17
CA THR A 118 -27.38 -13.67 13.59
C THR A 118 -26.81 -12.70 14.61
N VAL A 119 -27.27 -12.76 15.87
CA VAL A 119 -26.75 -11.92 16.95
C VAL A 119 -25.28 -12.25 17.22
N GLY A 120 -24.93 -13.53 17.34
CA GLY A 120 -23.53 -13.94 17.50
C GLY A 120 -22.62 -13.48 16.34
N ARG A 121 -23.09 -13.58 15.09
CA ARG A 121 -22.34 -13.09 13.92
C ARG A 121 -22.14 -11.57 13.93
N SER A 122 -23.14 -10.80 14.38
CA SER A 122 -23.00 -9.34 14.53
C SER A 122 -21.95 -9.00 15.57
N VAL A 123 -22.01 -9.63 16.75
CA VAL A 123 -21.02 -9.45 17.83
C VAL A 123 -19.60 -9.78 17.34
N ALA A 124 -19.43 -10.90 16.64
CA ALA A 124 -18.15 -11.27 16.04
C ALA A 124 -17.69 -10.23 15.00
N HIS A 125 -18.57 -9.80 14.10
CA HIS A 125 -18.23 -8.82 13.07
C HIS A 125 -17.76 -7.49 13.66
N ASP A 126 -18.55 -6.91 14.56
CA ASP A 126 -18.26 -5.60 15.17
C ASP A 126 -17.00 -5.67 16.05
N GLY A 127 -16.87 -6.73 16.85
CA GLY A 127 -15.71 -6.93 17.71
C GLY A 127 -14.41 -7.20 16.92
N LEU A 128 -14.47 -7.99 15.85
CA LEU A 128 -13.30 -8.25 15.01
C LEU A 128 -12.89 -7.01 14.20
N LEU A 129 -13.86 -6.22 13.72
CA LEU A 129 -13.58 -4.95 13.06
C LEU A 129 -12.85 -3.98 14.00
N ALA A 130 -13.27 -3.91 15.27
CA ALA A 130 -12.62 -3.07 16.28
C ALA A 130 -11.17 -3.48 16.57
N LEU A 131 -10.84 -4.77 16.46
CA LEU A 131 -9.50 -5.32 16.73
C LEU A 131 -8.53 -5.29 15.54
N ARG A 132 -8.93 -4.75 14.38
CA ARG A 132 -8.04 -4.64 13.20
C ARG A 132 -6.85 -3.70 13.42
N ARG A 133 -6.87 -2.88 14.47
CA ARG A 133 -5.88 -1.83 14.75
C ARG A 133 -5.37 -1.96 16.18
N TYR A 134 -4.22 -1.37 16.45
CA TYR A 134 -3.79 -1.18 17.84
C TYR A 134 -4.72 -0.20 18.56
N SER A 135 -4.92 -0.41 19.86
CA SER A 135 -5.66 0.56 20.67
C SER A 135 -4.84 1.83 20.80
N ARG A 136 -5.51 2.94 21.12
CA ARG A 136 -4.85 4.22 21.35
C ARG A 136 -3.76 4.11 22.42
N GLU A 137 -4.03 3.39 23.50
CA GLU A 137 -3.09 3.19 24.61
C GLU A 137 -1.84 2.44 24.14
N GLN A 138 -2.02 1.43 23.29
CA GLN A 138 -0.92 0.66 22.71
C GLN A 138 -0.04 1.51 21.80
N GLU A 139 -0.64 2.38 20.99
CA GLU A 139 0.11 3.34 20.14
C GLU A 139 0.93 4.32 20.98
N LEU A 140 0.32 4.92 22.02
CA LEU A 140 1.01 5.87 22.89
C LEU A 140 2.12 5.21 23.71
N GLU A 141 1.96 3.94 24.07
CA GLU A 141 3.02 3.17 24.73
C GLU A 141 4.18 2.86 23.78
N ALA A 142 3.88 2.42 22.55
CA ALA A 142 4.89 2.20 21.51
C ALA A 142 5.64 3.48 21.14
N ASP A 143 4.95 4.63 21.07
CA ASP A 143 5.56 5.94 20.84
C ASP A 143 6.54 6.34 21.94
N ARG A 144 6.17 6.16 23.20
CA ARG A 144 7.04 6.49 24.34
C ARG A 144 8.29 5.62 24.37
N LEU A 145 8.14 4.31 24.15
CA LEU A 145 9.28 3.39 24.10
C LEU A 145 10.17 3.69 22.88
N GLY A 146 9.58 3.88 21.71
CA GLY A 146 10.31 4.25 20.50
C GLY A 146 11.10 5.55 20.68
N LEU A 147 10.49 6.57 21.29
CA LEU A 147 11.14 7.84 21.61
C LEU A 147 12.33 7.65 22.56
N ASP A 148 12.17 6.86 23.63
CA ASP A 148 13.29 6.54 24.55
C ASP A 148 14.43 5.83 23.80
N TYR A 149 14.12 4.86 22.93
CA TYR A 149 15.12 4.11 22.18
C TYR A 149 15.92 4.99 21.23
N ILE A 150 15.26 5.87 20.46
CA ILE A 150 15.95 6.74 19.50
C ILE A 150 16.82 7.79 20.19
N VAL A 151 16.35 8.37 21.30
CA VAL A 151 17.11 9.37 22.06
C VAL A 151 18.35 8.73 22.70
N ARG A 152 18.22 7.53 23.30
CA ARG A 152 19.37 6.78 23.82
C ARG A 152 20.35 6.33 22.74
N ALA A 153 19.88 6.17 21.51
CA ALA A 153 20.71 5.91 20.34
C ALA A 153 21.37 7.19 19.77
N GLY A 154 21.11 8.37 20.33
CA GLY A 154 21.70 9.64 19.92
C GLY A 154 21.00 10.30 18.72
N TYR A 155 19.81 9.82 18.35
CA TYR A 155 18.98 10.49 17.37
C TYR A 155 18.19 11.63 18.01
N ARG A 156 17.76 12.58 17.19
CA ARG A 156 16.94 13.70 17.64
C ARG A 156 15.57 13.25 18.16
N GLY A 157 15.11 13.87 19.24
CA GLY A 157 13.84 13.53 19.90
C GLY A 157 12.59 13.85 19.09
N ASP A 158 12.65 14.89 18.26
CA ASP A 158 11.54 15.33 17.40
C ASP A 158 11.31 14.41 16.19
N ALA A 159 12.15 13.39 15.98
CA ALA A 159 12.02 12.45 14.87
C ALA A 159 10.73 11.60 14.94
N MET A 160 10.22 11.30 16.13
CA MET A 160 8.93 10.60 16.26
C MET A 160 7.76 11.48 15.77
N ALA A 161 7.77 12.76 16.11
CA ALA A 161 6.77 13.71 15.63
C ALA A 161 6.91 13.94 14.11
N ALA A 162 8.15 14.02 13.60
CA ALA A 162 8.42 14.13 12.17
C ALA A 162 7.91 12.91 11.39
N LEU A 163 8.14 11.69 11.89
CA LEU A 163 7.60 10.47 11.28
C LEU A 163 6.06 10.50 11.18
N ILE A 164 5.38 10.85 12.27
CA ILE A 164 3.90 10.91 12.29
C ILE A 164 3.39 11.93 11.27
N GLU A 165 4.08 13.07 11.16
CA GLU A 165 3.76 14.10 10.16
C GLU A 165 4.02 13.61 8.72
N THR A 166 5.12 12.90 8.47
CA THR A 166 5.42 12.27 7.17
C THR A 166 4.31 11.29 6.76
N LEU A 167 3.89 10.40 7.66
CA LEU A 167 2.79 9.46 7.41
C LEU A 167 1.45 10.17 7.18
N ARG A 168 1.18 11.25 7.92
CA ARG A 168 -0.03 12.08 7.75
C ARG A 168 -0.05 12.73 6.36
N ARG A 169 1.07 13.27 5.89
CA ARG A 169 1.20 13.87 4.55
C ARG A 169 0.98 12.85 3.44
N GLN A 170 1.54 11.65 3.57
CA GLN A 170 1.31 10.56 2.63
C GLN A 170 -0.18 10.20 2.56
N SER A 171 -0.82 9.99 3.72
CA SER A 171 -2.25 9.68 3.79
C SER A 171 -3.13 10.77 3.16
N GLN A 172 -2.82 12.04 3.42
CA GLN A 172 -3.54 13.18 2.83
C GLN A 172 -3.37 13.25 1.32
N PHE A 173 -2.17 12.99 0.82
CA PHE A 173 -1.90 12.99 -0.61
C PHE A 173 -2.60 11.82 -1.31
N GLU A 174 -2.61 10.63 -0.72
CA GLU A 174 -3.39 9.49 -1.22
C GLU A 174 -4.89 9.81 -1.32
N LEU A 175 -5.48 10.40 -0.28
CA LEU A 175 -6.88 10.82 -0.27
C LEU A 175 -7.16 11.87 -1.36
N GLN A 176 -6.25 12.85 -1.53
CA GLN A 176 -6.35 13.83 -2.60
C GLN A 176 -6.30 13.17 -3.98
N LEU A 177 -5.43 12.18 -4.18
CA LEU A 177 -5.36 11.41 -5.43
C LEU A 177 -6.64 10.63 -5.70
N MET A 178 -7.32 10.14 -4.65
CA MET A 178 -8.65 9.50 -4.73
C MET A 178 -9.80 10.50 -4.91
N GLY A 179 -9.53 11.81 -4.93
CA GLY A 179 -10.55 12.84 -5.06
C GLY A 179 -11.36 13.05 -3.77
N GLU A 180 -10.87 12.54 -2.63
CA GLU A 180 -11.45 12.82 -1.33
C GLU A 180 -10.96 14.17 -0.79
N GLY A 181 -11.84 14.90 -0.11
CA GLY A 181 -11.54 16.22 0.44
C GLY A 181 -10.59 16.16 1.65
N PRO A 182 -9.84 17.25 1.93
CA PRO A 182 -8.80 17.29 2.97
C PRO A 182 -9.33 17.19 4.41
N THR A 183 -10.65 17.20 4.65
CA THR A 183 -11.24 17.01 5.99
C THR A 183 -11.39 15.54 6.39
N SER A 184 -10.97 14.62 5.53
CA SER A 184 -10.91 13.18 5.79
C SER A 184 -9.69 12.75 6.62
N VAL A 185 -8.91 13.68 7.17
CA VAL A 185 -7.65 13.40 7.92
C VAL A 185 -7.85 12.42 9.10
N ASP A 186 -9.06 12.38 9.68
CA ASP A 186 -9.45 11.43 10.74
C ASP A 186 -10.33 10.28 10.25
N ARG A 187 -10.64 10.21 8.95
CA ARG A 187 -11.12 8.96 8.36
C ARG A 187 -9.95 8.01 8.37
N ARG A 188 -9.91 7.19 9.43
CA ARG A 188 -9.61 5.77 9.41
C ARG A 188 -9.12 5.33 8.02
N SER A 189 -7.86 5.59 7.65
CA SER A 189 -7.31 5.00 6.43
C SER A 189 -7.60 3.51 6.56
N ALA A 190 -8.42 2.95 5.66
CA ALA A 190 -9.00 1.62 5.86
C ALA A 190 -7.91 0.55 6.01
N THR A 191 -6.70 0.89 5.59
CA THR A 191 -5.45 0.12 5.60
C THR A 191 -4.48 0.52 6.71
N SER A 192 -4.62 1.69 7.37
CA SER A 192 -3.73 2.07 8.48
C SER A 192 -4.01 1.22 9.72
N THR A 193 -2.97 0.52 10.17
CA THR A 193 -2.93 -0.26 11.43
C THR A 193 -2.70 0.63 12.67
N HIS A 194 -2.19 1.85 12.46
CA HIS A 194 -1.76 2.82 13.47
C HIS A 194 -2.61 4.11 13.40
N PRO A 195 -3.73 4.18 14.14
CA PRO A 195 -4.66 5.31 14.06
C PRO A 195 -4.18 6.58 14.80
N ALA A 196 -4.92 7.69 14.59
CA ALA A 196 -4.89 8.92 15.40
C ALA A 196 -3.57 9.73 15.40
N PRO A 197 -3.04 10.17 14.24
CA PRO A 197 -1.77 10.89 14.15
C PRO A 197 -1.75 12.20 14.96
N LEU A 198 -2.82 13.00 14.92
CA LEU A 198 -2.87 14.29 15.63
C LEU A 198 -2.83 14.13 17.16
N GLU A 199 -3.48 13.08 17.66
CA GLU A 199 -3.50 12.78 19.09
C GLU A 199 -2.17 12.23 19.58
N ARG A 200 -1.53 11.35 18.81
CA ARG A 200 -0.17 10.87 19.08
C ARG A 200 0.82 12.03 19.11
N MET A 201 0.75 12.95 18.15
CA MET A 201 1.57 14.17 18.15
C MET A 201 1.33 15.03 19.40
N ALA A 202 0.07 15.23 19.79
CA ALA A 202 -0.28 15.97 21.00
C ALA A 202 0.25 15.29 22.28
N ALA A 203 0.24 13.96 22.34
CA ALA A 203 0.76 13.21 23.48
C ALA A 203 2.29 13.25 23.62
N LEU A 204 3.01 13.54 22.52
CA LEU A 204 4.45 13.80 22.56
C LEU A 204 4.77 15.20 23.08
N GLN A 205 3.83 16.14 23.02
CA GLN A 205 4.04 17.51 23.54
C GLN A 205 4.24 17.46 25.06
N GLY A 206 5.32 18.08 25.53
CA GLY A 206 5.67 18.13 26.95
C GLY A 206 6.50 16.95 27.45
N ILE A 207 6.78 15.94 26.61
CA ILE A 207 7.80 14.92 26.91
C ILE A 207 9.17 15.55 26.67
N ALA A 208 10.05 15.52 27.67
CA ALA A 208 11.37 16.16 27.58
C ALA A 208 12.22 15.54 26.45
N GLU A 209 12.15 14.22 26.31
CA GLU A 209 12.81 13.45 25.28
C GLU A 209 12.39 13.86 23.87
N ALA A 210 11.16 14.35 23.65
CA ALA A 210 10.68 14.78 22.34
C ALA A 210 11.38 16.05 21.83
N SER A 211 12.09 16.78 22.71
CA SER A 211 12.93 17.92 22.35
C SER A 211 14.43 17.63 22.51
N ALA A 212 14.81 16.37 22.76
CA ALA A 212 16.21 16.02 23.00
C ALA A 212 17.08 16.28 21.76
N PRO A 213 18.25 16.90 21.91
CA PRO A 213 19.17 17.10 20.80
C PRO A 213 19.72 15.75 20.33
N GLY A 214 20.04 15.66 19.04
CA GLY A 214 20.63 14.47 18.46
C GLY A 214 20.86 14.62 16.96
N GLU A 215 21.37 13.57 16.33
CA GLU A 215 21.67 13.58 14.90
C GLU A 215 20.43 13.21 14.07
N THR A 216 20.26 13.84 12.90
CA THR A 216 19.35 13.37 11.84
C THR A 216 19.99 12.28 10.99
N ARG A 217 21.30 12.41 10.73
CA ARG A 217 22.07 11.65 9.73
C ARG A 217 21.44 11.67 8.33
N ALA A 218 20.80 12.79 7.97
CA ALA A 218 20.07 12.96 6.71
C ALA A 218 20.91 12.61 5.47
N LYS A 219 22.16 13.07 5.39
CA LYS A 219 23.04 12.80 4.23
C LYS A 219 23.27 11.30 4.01
N ILE A 220 23.61 10.57 5.08
CA ILE A 220 23.88 9.12 5.03
C ILE A 220 22.62 8.36 4.62
N TYR A 221 21.48 8.77 5.18
CA TYR A 221 20.18 8.21 4.81
C TYR A 221 19.85 8.41 3.34
N LEU A 222 19.96 9.64 2.84
CA LEU A 222 19.66 9.96 1.46
C LEU A 222 20.62 9.24 0.50
N GLU A 223 21.89 9.08 0.86
CA GLU A 223 22.84 8.24 0.10
C GLU A 223 22.40 6.77 0.06
N ALA A 224 21.89 6.22 1.17
CA ALA A 224 21.45 4.82 1.25
C ALA A 224 20.21 4.52 0.40
N VAL A 225 19.27 5.48 0.27
CA VAL A 225 18.04 5.30 -0.53
C VAL A 225 18.20 5.75 -1.99
N ASN A 226 19.32 6.38 -2.36
CA ASN A 226 19.56 6.84 -3.73
C ASN A 226 19.65 5.65 -4.70
N GLY A 227 18.83 5.68 -5.76
CA GLY A 227 18.70 4.59 -6.73
C GLY A 227 17.71 3.50 -6.33
N MET A 228 17.03 3.62 -5.18
CA MET A 228 15.97 2.68 -4.80
C MET A 228 14.78 2.77 -5.77
N SER A 229 14.21 1.62 -6.14
CA SER A 229 12.98 1.58 -6.95
C SER A 229 11.80 2.10 -6.15
N ILE A 230 10.98 2.94 -6.76
CA ILE A 230 9.74 3.46 -6.16
C ILE A 230 8.47 2.90 -6.83
N ASP A 231 8.63 2.07 -7.86
CA ASP A 231 7.54 1.39 -8.57
C ASP A 231 7.43 -0.08 -8.16
N ASP A 232 6.26 -0.68 -8.39
CA ASP A 232 6.06 -2.13 -8.35
C ASP A 232 7.13 -2.90 -9.15
N PRO A 233 7.50 -4.13 -8.76
CA PRO A 233 8.43 -4.95 -9.51
C PRO A 233 7.94 -5.19 -10.96
N PRO A 234 8.84 -5.27 -11.96
CA PRO A 234 8.44 -5.55 -13.35
C PRO A 234 7.64 -6.85 -13.53
N GLN A 235 7.80 -7.80 -12.59
CA GLN A 235 7.07 -9.07 -12.53
C GLN A 235 5.59 -8.89 -12.16
N GLU A 236 5.23 -7.79 -11.50
CA GLU A 236 3.85 -7.45 -11.13
C GLU A 236 3.25 -6.42 -12.10
N GLY A 237 4.06 -5.85 -12.97
CA GLY A 237 3.65 -4.77 -13.86
C GLY A 237 3.69 -3.40 -13.18
N PHE A 238 3.25 -2.38 -13.89
CA PHE A 238 3.35 -0.99 -13.47
C PHE A 238 2.03 -0.26 -13.66
N VAL A 239 1.69 0.60 -12.70
CA VAL A 239 0.67 1.62 -12.88
C VAL A 239 1.32 2.91 -13.39
N ARG A 240 0.77 3.45 -14.48
CA ARG A 240 1.17 4.72 -15.09
C ARG A 240 -0.08 5.55 -15.30
N ASP A 241 -0.33 6.49 -14.38
CA ASP A 241 -1.56 7.27 -14.32
C ASP A 241 -2.81 6.36 -14.19
N ASN A 242 -3.66 6.31 -15.22
CA ASN A 242 -4.83 5.42 -15.30
C ASN A 242 -4.56 4.16 -16.14
N LYS A 243 -3.30 3.86 -16.49
CA LYS A 243 -2.92 2.71 -17.30
C LYS A 243 -2.21 1.67 -16.46
N PHE A 244 -2.50 0.41 -16.72
CA PHE A 244 -1.69 -0.70 -16.26
C PHE A 244 -0.88 -1.25 -17.43
N VAL A 245 0.40 -1.50 -17.22
CA VAL A 245 1.31 -2.05 -18.22
C VAL A 245 2.18 -3.14 -17.60
N HIS A 246 2.27 -4.30 -18.24
CA HIS A 246 3.03 -5.42 -17.72
C HIS A 246 4.09 -5.88 -18.73
N PRO A 247 5.39 -5.65 -18.49
CA PRO A 247 6.42 -5.93 -19.48
C PRO A 247 6.64 -7.43 -19.72
N LEU A 248 6.57 -8.25 -18.67
CA LEU A 248 6.76 -9.71 -18.80
C LEU A 248 5.56 -10.41 -19.42
N LEU A 249 4.33 -10.10 -18.98
CA LEU A 249 3.12 -10.63 -19.61
C LEU A 249 2.82 -9.96 -20.96
N ARG A 250 3.48 -8.86 -21.28
CA ARG A 250 3.29 -8.05 -22.51
C ARG A 250 1.83 -7.65 -22.73
N LEU A 251 1.20 -7.11 -21.69
CA LEU A 251 -0.17 -6.63 -21.77
C LEU A 251 -0.28 -5.20 -21.23
N ALA A 252 -1.33 -4.50 -21.66
CA ALA A 252 -1.68 -3.19 -21.14
C ALA A 252 -3.19 -2.96 -21.23
N PHE A 253 -3.73 -2.14 -20.33
CA PHE A 253 -5.08 -1.60 -20.44
C PHE A 253 -5.15 -0.20 -19.79
N GLU A 254 -6.20 0.53 -20.11
CA GLU A 254 -6.49 1.85 -19.58
C GLU A 254 -7.81 1.82 -18.81
N ALA A 255 -7.75 2.13 -17.51
CA ALA A 255 -8.92 2.34 -16.67
C ALA A 255 -9.55 3.71 -16.96
N PRO A 256 -10.82 3.93 -16.58
CA PRO A 256 -11.44 5.24 -16.73
C PRO A 256 -10.63 6.36 -16.05
N ARG A 257 -10.72 7.59 -16.56
CA ARG A 257 -9.86 8.70 -16.12
C ARG A 257 -10.02 9.08 -14.64
N ASP A 258 -11.18 8.79 -14.07
CA ASP A 258 -11.50 9.02 -12.66
C ASP A 258 -11.18 7.83 -11.76
N PHE A 259 -10.59 6.76 -12.32
CA PHE A 259 -10.13 5.62 -11.55
C PHE A 259 -8.68 5.80 -11.09
N ARG A 260 -8.41 5.26 -9.91
CA ARG A 260 -7.05 5.00 -9.44
C ARG A 260 -6.82 3.50 -9.41
N LEU A 261 -5.65 3.08 -9.89
CA LEU A 261 -5.23 1.69 -9.92
C LEU A 261 -4.27 1.41 -8.76
N PHE A 262 -4.48 0.28 -8.10
CA PHE A 262 -3.63 -0.29 -7.06
C PHE A 262 -3.16 -1.64 -7.58
N ASN A 263 -1.85 -1.80 -7.71
CA ASN A 263 -1.25 -3.05 -8.13
C ASN A 263 -0.96 -3.91 -6.90
N ASP A 264 -1.09 -5.23 -7.06
CA ASP A 264 -0.73 -6.22 -6.07
C ASP A 264 -0.34 -7.52 -6.81
N THR A 265 0.27 -8.44 -6.07
CA THR A 265 0.70 -9.77 -6.53
C THR A 265 -0.42 -10.60 -7.16
N ASP A 266 -1.67 -10.46 -6.68
CA ASP A 266 -2.83 -11.19 -7.18
C ASP A 266 -3.56 -10.47 -8.34
N GLY A 267 -3.21 -9.22 -8.63
CA GLY A 267 -3.85 -8.43 -9.69
C GLY A 267 -3.97 -6.94 -9.38
N VAL A 268 -4.73 -6.25 -10.23
CA VAL A 268 -4.88 -4.79 -10.19
C VAL A 268 -6.29 -4.42 -9.79
N LEU A 269 -6.43 -3.66 -8.70
CA LEU A 269 -7.70 -3.06 -8.28
C LEU A 269 -7.79 -1.61 -8.77
N GLY A 270 -8.78 -1.32 -9.59
CA GLY A 270 -9.22 0.02 -9.96
C GLY A 270 -10.40 0.47 -9.12
N VAL A 271 -10.30 1.64 -8.50
CA VAL A 271 -11.36 2.27 -7.71
C VAL A 271 -11.73 3.61 -8.34
N GLY A 272 -12.99 3.76 -8.75
CA GLY A 272 -13.56 5.00 -9.24
C GLY A 272 -14.00 5.93 -8.11
N ARG A 273 -14.03 7.24 -8.36
CA ARG A 273 -14.56 8.25 -7.41
C ARG A 273 -16.04 8.03 -7.06
N ASP A 274 -16.75 7.33 -7.92
CA ASP A 274 -18.15 6.97 -7.77
C ASP A 274 -18.35 5.63 -7.03
N HIS A 275 -17.28 5.06 -6.48
CA HIS A 275 -17.19 3.75 -5.83
C HIS A 275 -17.37 2.54 -6.75
N SER A 276 -17.35 2.73 -8.08
CA SER A 276 -17.26 1.63 -9.03
C SER A 276 -15.89 0.93 -8.90
N LEU A 277 -15.86 -0.40 -9.07
CA LEU A 277 -14.65 -1.21 -8.95
C LEU A 277 -14.34 -1.95 -10.25
N MET A 278 -13.06 -2.03 -10.59
CA MET A 278 -12.53 -2.84 -11.68
C MET A 278 -11.39 -3.69 -11.10
N PHE A 279 -11.53 -5.00 -11.08
CA PHE A 279 -10.44 -5.89 -10.67
C PHE A 279 -9.92 -6.67 -11.87
N PHE A 280 -8.63 -6.57 -12.16
CA PHE A 280 -7.95 -7.27 -13.24
C PHE A 280 -6.97 -8.32 -12.68
N SER A 281 -6.93 -9.51 -13.26
CA SER A 281 -5.94 -10.55 -12.92
C SER A 281 -5.73 -11.47 -14.12
N CYS A 282 -4.63 -12.21 -14.15
CA CYS A 282 -4.42 -13.30 -15.10
C CYS A 282 -4.09 -14.59 -14.36
N ALA A 283 -4.58 -15.72 -14.86
CA ALA A 283 -4.29 -17.04 -14.34
C ALA A 283 -3.70 -17.94 -15.42
N ASN A 284 -2.76 -18.81 -15.03
CA ASN A 284 -2.23 -19.89 -15.86
C ASN A 284 -3.23 -21.06 -15.91
N ASP A 285 -4.45 -20.78 -16.37
CA ASP A 285 -5.51 -21.77 -16.51
C ASP A 285 -5.63 -22.21 -17.97
N SER A 286 -5.44 -23.51 -18.21
CA SER A 286 -5.82 -24.10 -19.49
C SER A 286 -7.34 -24.15 -19.60
N VAL A 287 -7.91 -23.24 -20.38
CA VAL A 287 -9.34 -23.26 -20.73
C VAL A 287 -9.54 -23.95 -22.08
N PRO A 288 -9.95 -25.24 -22.11
CA PRO A 288 -10.24 -25.93 -23.36
C PRO A 288 -11.53 -25.39 -23.99
N GLY A 289 -11.55 -25.32 -25.32
CA GLY A 289 -12.70 -24.83 -26.08
C GLY A 289 -12.92 -23.32 -25.94
N SER A 290 -14.14 -22.87 -26.23
CA SER A 290 -14.45 -21.43 -26.22
C SER A 290 -14.62 -20.87 -24.81
N LEU A 291 -14.12 -19.65 -24.58
CA LEU A 291 -14.28 -18.94 -23.31
C LEU A 291 -15.75 -18.75 -22.93
N ALA A 292 -16.64 -18.52 -23.89
CA ALA A 292 -18.07 -18.34 -23.61
C ALA A 292 -18.73 -19.64 -23.10
N VAL A 293 -18.30 -20.80 -23.61
CA VAL A 293 -18.77 -22.11 -23.13
C VAL A 293 -18.19 -22.38 -21.74
N TRP A 294 -16.89 -22.17 -21.56
CA TRP A 294 -16.25 -22.33 -20.26
C TRP A 294 -16.87 -21.44 -19.18
N MET A 295 -17.14 -20.17 -19.50
CA MET A 295 -17.80 -19.21 -18.60
C MET A 295 -19.17 -19.74 -18.14
N ARG A 296 -19.96 -20.31 -19.05
CA ARG A 296 -21.27 -20.89 -18.76
C ARG A 296 -21.16 -22.12 -17.85
N ASP A 297 -20.21 -22.99 -18.15
CA ASP A 297 -20.13 -24.30 -17.52
C ASP A 297 -19.43 -24.25 -16.16
N LYS A 298 -18.37 -23.43 -16.04
CA LYS A 298 -17.46 -23.42 -14.88
C LYS A 298 -17.69 -22.30 -13.89
N LEU A 299 -18.02 -21.08 -14.33
CA LEU A 299 -18.31 -20.00 -13.36
C LEU A 299 -19.63 -20.26 -12.65
N LYS A 300 -19.64 -20.03 -11.33
CA LYS A 300 -20.80 -20.19 -10.47
C LYS A 300 -20.91 -18.99 -9.51
N PRO A 301 -22.11 -18.40 -9.32
CA PRO A 301 -23.35 -18.68 -10.05
C PRO A 301 -23.20 -18.44 -11.56
N THR A 302 -23.90 -19.23 -12.39
CA THR A 302 -23.73 -19.17 -13.85
C THR A 302 -24.05 -17.76 -14.36
N PRO A 303 -23.12 -17.10 -15.07
CA PRO A 303 -23.38 -15.79 -15.65
C PRO A 303 -24.53 -15.81 -16.67
N THR A 304 -25.28 -14.71 -16.72
CA THR A 304 -26.31 -14.42 -17.73
C THR A 304 -25.74 -13.56 -18.84
N ASP A 305 -26.44 -13.48 -19.99
CA ASP A 305 -26.05 -12.63 -21.12
C ASP A 305 -24.58 -12.83 -21.55
N ILE A 306 -24.17 -14.10 -21.68
CA ILE A 306 -22.81 -14.44 -22.10
C ILE A 306 -22.68 -14.20 -23.61
N GLN A 307 -21.85 -13.23 -23.97
CA GLN A 307 -21.58 -12.81 -25.33
C GLN A 307 -20.11 -13.12 -25.71
N PRO A 308 -19.86 -14.01 -26.69
CA PRO A 308 -18.52 -14.16 -27.25
C PRO A 308 -18.13 -12.88 -28.02
N THR A 309 -16.88 -12.47 -27.92
CA THR A 309 -16.36 -11.25 -28.56
C THR A 309 -14.87 -11.39 -28.85
N VAL A 310 -14.25 -10.33 -29.38
CA VAL A 310 -12.82 -10.25 -29.65
C VAL A 310 -12.30 -8.92 -29.08
N ILE A 311 -11.17 -8.97 -28.36
CA ILE A 311 -10.48 -7.79 -27.82
C ILE A 311 -9.02 -7.88 -28.28
N ASP A 312 -8.53 -6.86 -28.99
CA ASP A 312 -7.17 -6.84 -29.57
C ASP A 312 -6.83 -8.13 -30.37
N GLY A 313 -7.78 -8.59 -31.19
CA GLY A 313 -7.62 -9.81 -31.99
C GLY A 313 -7.68 -11.14 -31.20
N GLN A 314 -7.86 -11.08 -29.88
CA GLN A 314 -7.88 -12.24 -29.00
C GLN A 314 -9.31 -12.70 -28.68
N GLU A 315 -9.53 -14.01 -28.55
CA GLU A 315 -10.82 -14.56 -28.12
C GLU A 315 -11.19 -13.99 -26.74
N ALA A 316 -12.40 -13.47 -26.63
CA ALA A 316 -12.94 -12.93 -25.39
C ALA A 316 -14.39 -13.36 -25.17
N ALA A 317 -14.85 -13.29 -23.92
CA ALA A 317 -16.25 -13.48 -23.57
C ALA A 317 -16.65 -12.49 -22.48
N ILE A 318 -17.85 -11.92 -22.60
CA ILE A 318 -18.41 -11.00 -21.61
C ILE A 318 -19.67 -11.64 -21.05
N GLY A 319 -19.80 -11.68 -19.72
CA GLY A 319 -21.01 -12.15 -19.05
C GLY A 319 -21.44 -11.20 -17.94
N ALA A 320 -22.69 -11.31 -17.53
CA ALA A 320 -23.25 -10.57 -16.40
C ALA A 320 -23.52 -11.51 -15.22
N LYS A 321 -23.34 -11.04 -13.99
CA LYS A 321 -23.86 -11.78 -12.83
C LYS A 321 -25.38 -11.88 -12.94
N ALA A 322 -25.93 -13.06 -12.70
CA ALA A 322 -27.37 -13.25 -12.62
C ALA A 322 -27.97 -12.31 -11.55
N ARG A 323 -29.06 -11.60 -11.89
CA ARG A 323 -29.83 -10.84 -10.90
C ARG A 323 -30.49 -11.84 -9.94
N GLY A 324 -29.97 -11.96 -8.73
CA GLY A 324 -30.59 -12.76 -7.67
C GLY A 324 -31.78 -12.03 -7.03
N SER A 325 -32.46 -12.70 -6.09
CA SER A 325 -33.50 -12.09 -5.23
C SER A 325 -32.93 -11.17 -4.14
N ASP A 326 -31.61 -10.96 -4.13
CA ASP A 326 -30.89 -10.21 -3.13
C ASP A 326 -30.93 -8.71 -3.47
N THR A 327 -31.20 -7.88 -2.47
CA THR A 327 -31.50 -6.44 -2.61
C THR A 327 -30.30 -5.57 -2.99
N SER A 328 -29.13 -6.15 -3.28
CA SER A 328 -27.97 -5.39 -3.76
C SER A 328 -28.21 -4.88 -5.19
N LEU A 329 -28.45 -3.58 -5.31
CA LEU A 329 -28.73 -2.86 -6.57
C LEU A 329 -27.53 -2.73 -7.52
N GLY A 330 -26.45 -3.50 -7.37
CA GLY A 330 -25.23 -3.38 -8.20
C GLY A 330 -25.30 -4.12 -9.54
N GLN A 331 -24.61 -3.62 -10.56
CA GLN A 331 -24.29 -4.35 -11.80
C GLN A 331 -22.90 -4.98 -11.68
N MET A 332 -22.79 -6.25 -12.09
CA MET A 332 -21.52 -6.94 -12.21
C MET A 332 -21.33 -7.43 -13.65
N ARG A 333 -20.14 -7.24 -14.21
CA ARG A 333 -19.72 -7.82 -15.50
C ARG A 333 -18.39 -8.56 -15.35
N TYR A 334 -18.31 -9.68 -16.05
CA TYR A 334 -17.11 -10.50 -16.19
C TYR A 334 -16.61 -10.36 -17.61
N VAL A 335 -15.36 -9.97 -17.80
CA VAL A 335 -14.69 -9.99 -19.11
C VAL A 335 -13.55 -10.98 -19.04
N MET A 336 -13.59 -12.01 -19.87
CA MET A 336 -12.51 -13.00 -20.00
C MET A 336 -11.81 -12.79 -21.34
N ILE A 337 -10.48 -12.82 -21.35
CA ILE A 337 -9.65 -12.65 -22.55
C ILE A 337 -8.58 -13.74 -22.55
N ARG A 338 -8.44 -14.45 -23.68
CA ARG A 338 -7.39 -15.45 -23.86
C ARG A 338 -6.11 -14.74 -24.31
N HIS A 339 -5.09 -14.74 -23.45
CA HIS A 339 -3.83 -14.05 -23.71
C HIS A 339 -2.65 -15.00 -23.64
N ALA A 340 -2.07 -15.32 -24.80
CA ALA A 340 -1.04 -16.37 -24.93
C ALA A 340 -1.51 -17.70 -24.27
N GLU A 341 -0.78 -18.18 -23.27
CA GLU A 341 -1.13 -19.41 -22.50
C GLU A 341 -2.00 -19.12 -21.27
N GLN A 342 -2.34 -17.86 -21.03
CA GLN A 342 -3.07 -17.40 -19.84
C GLN A 342 -4.49 -16.99 -20.19
N ILE A 343 -5.33 -16.92 -19.16
CA ILE A 343 -6.62 -16.24 -19.22
C ILE A 343 -6.56 -15.04 -18.30
N CYS A 344 -6.89 -13.88 -18.85
CA CYS A 344 -7.03 -12.66 -18.09
C CYS A 344 -8.50 -12.33 -17.86
N PHE A 345 -8.80 -11.81 -16.67
CA PHE A 345 -10.15 -11.58 -16.19
C PHE A 345 -10.27 -10.13 -15.72
N PHE A 346 -11.35 -9.48 -16.13
CA PHE A 346 -11.85 -8.28 -15.46
C PHE A 346 -13.15 -8.62 -14.71
N ASN A 347 -13.18 -8.32 -13.43
CA ASN A 347 -14.37 -8.32 -12.60
C ASN A 347 -14.78 -6.86 -12.37
N LEU A 348 -15.90 -6.47 -12.94
CA LEU A 348 -16.37 -5.09 -12.97
C LEU A 348 -17.61 -4.96 -12.11
N LEU A 349 -17.64 -3.95 -11.25
CA LEU A 349 -18.75 -3.66 -10.35
C LEU A 349 -19.11 -2.17 -10.42
N SER A 350 -20.40 -1.88 -10.52
CA SER A 350 -20.95 -0.54 -10.31
C SER A 350 -22.25 -0.63 -9.53
N ASP A 351 -22.61 0.42 -8.82
CA ASP A 351 -23.86 0.50 -8.08
C ASP A 351 -24.54 1.88 -8.23
N GLY A 352 -25.64 2.06 -7.51
CA GLY A 352 -26.40 3.31 -7.49
C GLY A 352 -27.34 3.52 -8.70
N PRO A 353 -27.87 4.74 -8.85
CA PRO A 353 -28.84 5.09 -9.91
C PRO A 353 -28.27 4.94 -11.33
N ASP A 354 -26.99 5.29 -11.53
CA ASP A 354 -26.33 5.30 -12.84
C ASP A 354 -25.54 4.02 -13.15
N ARG A 355 -25.72 2.96 -12.35
CA ARG A 355 -24.97 1.70 -12.45
C ARG A 355 -24.86 1.13 -13.86
N ASP A 356 -25.93 1.18 -14.65
CA ASP A 356 -25.97 0.59 -15.99
C ASP A 356 -25.10 1.38 -16.98
N ARG A 357 -25.04 2.71 -16.84
CA ARG A 357 -24.12 3.55 -17.60
C ARG A 357 -22.68 3.34 -17.14
N ARG A 358 -22.45 3.29 -15.83
CA ARG A 358 -21.11 3.11 -15.23
C ARG A 358 -20.49 1.75 -15.60
N ILE A 359 -21.27 0.67 -15.57
CA ILE A 359 -20.77 -0.66 -15.93
C ILE A 359 -20.39 -0.74 -17.41
N ALA A 360 -21.09 -0.01 -18.30
CA ALA A 360 -20.73 0.07 -19.71
C ALA A 360 -19.37 0.76 -19.90
N VAL A 361 -19.12 1.86 -19.18
CA VAL A 361 -17.80 2.54 -19.18
C VAL A 361 -16.69 1.60 -18.72
N LEU A 362 -16.93 0.78 -17.69
CA LEU A 362 -15.96 -0.21 -17.22
C LEU A 362 -15.68 -1.31 -18.24
N VAL A 363 -16.71 -1.77 -18.97
CA VAL A 363 -16.55 -2.73 -20.06
C VAL A 363 -15.74 -2.11 -21.20
N ASP A 364 -15.97 -0.85 -21.56
CA ASP A 364 -15.19 -0.13 -22.56
C ASP A 364 -13.72 0.01 -22.15
N ALA A 365 -13.46 0.28 -20.86
CA ALA A 365 -12.11 0.29 -20.31
C ALA A 365 -11.44 -1.10 -20.42
N ALA A 366 -12.15 -2.20 -20.10
CA ALA A 366 -11.62 -3.55 -20.30
C ALA A 366 -11.34 -3.87 -21.79
N ARG A 367 -12.08 -3.28 -22.73
CA ARG A 367 -11.83 -3.41 -24.18
C ARG A 367 -10.58 -2.67 -24.66
N THR A 368 -9.97 -1.81 -23.85
CA THR A 368 -8.66 -1.21 -24.15
C THR A 368 -7.50 -2.18 -23.92
N PHE A 369 -7.77 -3.37 -23.35
CA PHE A 369 -6.78 -4.43 -23.20
C PHE A 369 -6.11 -4.73 -24.54
N ARG A 370 -4.79 -4.75 -24.53
CA ARG A 370 -3.97 -5.03 -25.72
C ARG A 370 -2.66 -5.69 -25.37
N THR A 371 -2.07 -6.32 -26.37
CA THR A 371 -0.71 -6.86 -26.32
C THR A 371 0.31 -5.75 -26.55
N LEU A 372 1.34 -5.71 -25.71
CA LEU A 372 2.50 -4.85 -25.90
C LEU A 372 3.45 -5.47 -26.94
N SER A 373 3.97 -4.62 -27.83
CA SER A 373 5.10 -5.00 -28.68
C SER A 373 6.36 -5.24 -27.83
N ASN A 374 7.33 -5.99 -28.38
CA ASN A 374 8.61 -6.21 -27.71
C ASN A 374 9.35 -4.88 -27.43
N ALA A 375 9.21 -3.89 -28.32
CA ALA A 375 9.81 -2.57 -28.13
C ALA A 375 9.15 -1.79 -26.98
N GLU A 376 7.82 -1.80 -26.89
CA GLU A 376 7.10 -1.19 -25.76
C GLU A 376 7.46 -1.87 -24.44
N ALA A 377 7.45 -3.20 -24.39
CA ALA A 377 7.80 -3.95 -23.18
C ALA A 377 9.25 -3.68 -22.72
N ALA A 378 10.20 -3.59 -23.65
CA ALA A 378 11.59 -3.30 -23.33
C ALA A 378 11.83 -1.85 -22.88
N ALA A 379 10.96 -0.91 -23.30
CA ALA A 379 11.02 0.49 -22.91
C ALA A 379 10.44 0.76 -21.52
N LEU A 380 9.65 -0.16 -20.97
CA LEU A 380 9.13 -0.05 -19.60
C LEU A 380 10.28 -0.25 -18.60
N ARG A 381 10.62 0.83 -17.90
CA ARG A 381 11.60 0.85 -16.81
C ARG A 381 10.90 1.22 -15.49
N PRO A 382 11.30 0.60 -14.38
CA PRO A 382 10.83 1.03 -13.06
C PRO A 382 11.39 2.42 -12.75
N PHE A 383 10.59 3.24 -12.10
CA PHE A 383 11.04 4.54 -11.62
C PHE A 383 11.93 4.38 -10.39
N HIS A 384 12.97 5.20 -10.32
CA HIS A 384 13.95 5.19 -9.26
C HIS A 384 13.98 6.53 -8.54
N LEU A 385 14.27 6.45 -7.24
CA LEU A 385 14.60 7.61 -6.43
C LEU A 385 15.98 8.13 -6.83
N ARG A 386 16.12 9.44 -7.00
CA ARG A 386 17.38 10.12 -7.23
C ARG A 386 17.59 11.21 -6.22
N VAL A 387 18.74 11.21 -5.57
CA VAL A 387 19.14 12.24 -4.63
C VAL A 387 20.16 13.16 -5.29
N LEU A 388 19.87 14.46 -5.30
CA LEU A 388 20.74 15.48 -5.92
C LEU A 388 20.72 16.80 -5.15
N SER A 389 21.73 17.65 -5.39
CA SER A 389 21.71 19.03 -4.91
C SER A 389 20.76 19.87 -5.78
N PRO A 390 19.83 20.66 -5.19
CA PRO A 390 18.97 21.56 -5.96
C PRO A 390 19.68 22.86 -6.39
N GLU A 391 20.96 23.05 -6.04
CA GLU A 391 21.72 24.27 -6.35
C GLU A 391 21.69 24.60 -7.85
N GLY A 392 21.36 25.86 -8.18
CA GLY A 392 21.25 26.33 -9.56
C GLY A 392 19.97 25.88 -10.29
N THR A 393 19.02 25.23 -9.61
CA THR A 393 17.74 24.80 -10.19
C THR A 393 16.55 25.49 -9.53
N THR A 394 15.39 25.46 -10.18
CA THR A 394 14.11 25.83 -9.57
C THR A 394 13.29 24.58 -9.24
N ALA A 395 12.41 24.70 -8.25
CA ALA A 395 11.46 23.63 -7.92
C ALA A 395 10.60 23.23 -9.14
N GLN A 396 10.26 24.17 -10.03
CA GLN A 396 9.52 23.86 -11.26
C GLN A 396 10.34 22.99 -12.21
N GLN A 397 11.63 23.30 -12.41
CA GLN A 397 12.53 22.48 -13.24
C GLN A 397 12.68 21.06 -12.68
N LEU A 398 12.75 20.92 -11.35
CA LEU A 398 12.77 19.61 -10.68
C LEU A 398 11.44 18.87 -10.86
N ALA A 399 10.31 19.56 -10.71
CA ALA A 399 8.98 18.98 -10.91
C ALA A 399 8.79 18.51 -12.35
N ASP A 400 9.29 19.26 -13.34
CA ASP A 400 9.16 18.91 -14.76
C ASP A 400 9.92 17.63 -15.16
N ARG A 401 10.94 17.23 -14.38
CA ARG A 401 11.67 15.96 -14.53
C ARG A 401 10.89 14.74 -14.04
N MET A 402 9.89 14.95 -13.17
CA MET A 402 9.12 13.86 -12.57
C MET A 402 8.26 13.15 -13.63
N PRO A 403 8.24 11.81 -13.69
CA PRO A 403 7.61 11.05 -14.79
C PRO A 403 6.09 10.89 -14.64
N TYR A 404 5.43 11.76 -13.89
CA TYR A 404 3.98 11.71 -13.63
C TYR A 404 3.22 12.68 -14.55
N ALA A 405 2.02 12.34 -14.99
CA ALA A 405 1.20 13.29 -15.76
C ALA A 405 0.54 14.35 -14.86
N ASP A 406 0.25 14.01 -13.60
CA ASP A 406 -0.45 14.83 -12.64
C ASP A 406 0.37 15.11 -11.36
N TYR A 407 0.02 16.19 -10.66
CA TYR A 407 0.54 16.54 -9.34
C TYR A 407 2.07 16.56 -9.18
N ARG A 408 2.84 16.82 -10.25
CA ARG A 408 4.32 16.77 -10.22
C ARG A 408 4.94 17.58 -9.07
N MET A 409 4.50 18.83 -8.90
CA MET A 409 4.97 19.70 -7.82
C MET A 409 4.58 19.16 -6.45
N GLN A 410 3.32 18.74 -6.26
CA GLN A 410 2.85 18.21 -4.99
C GLN A 410 3.58 16.92 -4.60
N ARG A 411 3.85 16.03 -5.58
CA ARG A 411 4.66 14.82 -5.40
C ARG A 411 6.09 15.17 -4.99
N LEU A 412 6.70 16.14 -5.67
CA LEU A 412 8.05 16.60 -5.35
C LEU A 412 8.14 17.18 -3.94
N LEU A 413 7.18 18.02 -3.56
CA LEU A 413 7.10 18.60 -2.22
C LEU A 413 6.87 17.53 -1.15
N GLY A 414 5.91 16.63 -1.37
CA GLY A 414 5.60 15.52 -0.45
C GLY A 414 6.74 14.53 -0.29
N LEU A 415 7.50 14.27 -1.37
CA LEU A 415 8.68 13.41 -1.35
C LEU A 415 9.84 14.00 -0.53
N ASN A 416 9.85 15.31 -0.27
CA ASN A 416 10.93 16.02 0.43
C ASN A 416 10.45 16.72 1.71
N ALA A 417 9.27 16.36 2.21
CA ALA A 417 8.59 17.02 3.33
C ALA A 417 8.61 18.56 3.26
N ALA A 418 8.59 19.14 2.06
CA ALA A 418 8.70 20.58 1.84
C ALA A 418 7.31 21.21 1.72
N ASP A 419 7.04 22.28 2.47
CA ASP A 419 5.74 22.97 2.43
C ASP A 419 5.59 23.86 1.20
N THR A 420 6.69 24.42 0.70
CA THR A 420 6.69 25.35 -0.44
C THR A 420 7.83 25.07 -1.42
N PRO A 421 7.68 25.47 -2.70
CA PRO A 421 8.75 25.42 -3.70
C PRO A 421 10.04 26.13 -3.25
N GLU A 422 9.92 27.23 -2.52
CA GLU A 422 11.06 28.01 -2.01
C GLU A 422 11.76 27.31 -0.85
N ALA A 423 11.03 26.54 -0.03
CA ALA A 423 11.61 25.73 1.03
C ALA A 423 12.37 24.54 0.44
N LEU A 424 11.82 23.90 -0.60
CA LEU A 424 12.44 22.75 -1.27
C LEU A 424 13.85 23.07 -1.78
N VAL A 425 14.03 24.17 -2.51
CA VAL A 425 15.34 24.53 -3.12
C VAL A 425 16.37 25.02 -2.10
N LYS A 426 15.98 25.20 -0.83
CA LYS A 426 16.90 25.50 0.28
C LYS A 426 17.43 24.23 0.96
N LEU A 427 16.87 23.06 0.65
CA LEU A 427 17.38 21.79 1.16
C LEU A 427 18.76 21.50 0.56
N PRO A 428 19.69 20.91 1.34
CA PRO A 428 21.02 20.58 0.84
C PRO A 428 20.98 19.47 -0.22
N LEU A 429 20.00 18.57 -0.11
CA LEU A 429 19.74 17.48 -1.03
C LEU A 429 18.23 17.34 -1.19
N VAL A 430 17.79 16.99 -2.38
CA VAL A 430 16.40 16.69 -2.71
C VAL A 430 16.30 15.33 -3.39
N LYS A 431 15.25 14.61 -3.04
CA LYS A 431 14.75 13.40 -3.69
C LYS A 431 13.89 13.80 -4.89
N ILE A 432 14.16 13.22 -6.05
CA ILE A 432 13.27 13.25 -7.22
C ILE A 432 13.04 11.83 -7.72
N VAL A 433 12.11 11.68 -8.65
CA VAL A 433 11.80 10.41 -9.31
C VAL A 433 12.22 10.51 -10.77
N GLU A 434 12.92 9.49 -11.26
CA GLU A 434 13.31 9.37 -12.68
C GLU A 434 13.05 7.97 -13.23
N PRO A 435 12.83 7.81 -14.55
CA PRO A 435 12.71 6.51 -15.21
C PRO A 435 13.92 5.58 -15.14
#